data_AF-A0A2A2F2R7-F1
#
_entry.id   AF-A0A2A2F2R7-F1
#
_cell.length_a   1.000
_cell.length_b   1.000
_cell.length_c   1.000
_cell.angle_alpha   90.00
_cell.angle_beta   90.00
_cell.angle_gamma   90.00
#
_symmetry.space_group_name_H-M   'P 1'
#
loop_
_entity.id
_entity.type
_entity.pdbx_description
1 polymer ?
#
loop_
_entity_poly.entity_id
_entity_poly.type
_entity_poly.pdbx_seq_one_letter_code
_entity_poly.pdbx_strand_id
1 'polypeptide(L)'
;MEYQLDIKENALDSFNEALAKFEQGENGELRHYKFAILHLSHFLELVLKLYVASVDKNLVFSKCYKHVEKRAKKESINLHQAYQLLCKEGFDFGSLLASIPHPHTITLDQALEFSKCEKCGVTGVDFVDVDFCNDIEWLKGLRNNIEHYQFRLPPKEVRLCIGRLVRGVAEFVDIFSLFDLESEVGKESYHVFEVLADEYAHLLKEAEREVVEKKEETYRGVRPKHYVFIEWNVYQCPECSNNTMIPSDDSSTGYKCTFCSNEESDEIEIPCDCCGAMATVEEMATWKMDDGTIENRCYFCSGQYYADKDD
;
A
#
# COMPACT_ATOMS: atom_id res chain seq x y z
N MET A 1 24.04 14.44 31.02
CA MET A 1 24.01 13.34 30.05
C MET A 1 23.06 13.79 28.97
N GLU A 2 23.55 13.99 27.75
CA GLU A 2 22.70 14.40 26.62
C GLU A 2 22.09 13.12 26.02
N TYR A 3 20.78 13.14 25.80
CA TYR A 3 20.06 12.06 25.16
C TYR A 3 20.15 12.28 23.65
N GLN A 4 20.71 11.32 22.90
CA GLN A 4 20.90 11.40 21.46
C GLN A 4 20.47 10.07 20.84
N LEU A 5 19.57 10.14 19.86
CA LEU A 5 19.12 8.99 19.07
C LEU A 5 19.35 9.29 17.59
N ASP A 6 19.83 8.29 16.85
CA ASP A 6 19.86 8.35 15.39
C ASP A 6 18.51 7.96 14.75
N ILE A 7 18.41 7.96 13.41
CA ILE A 7 17.16 7.64 12.71
C ILE A 7 16.73 6.19 12.99
N LYS A 8 17.68 5.25 13.07
CA LYS A 8 17.39 3.83 13.33
C LYS A 8 16.87 3.66 14.75
N GLU A 9 17.53 4.25 15.75
CA GLU A 9 17.10 4.18 17.14
C GLU A 9 15.71 4.81 17.33
N ASN A 10 15.43 5.97 16.72
CA ASN A 10 14.10 6.56 16.74
C ASN A 10 13.03 5.68 16.05
N ALA A 11 13.40 4.98 14.98
CA ALA A 11 12.52 4.05 14.29
C ALA A 11 12.16 2.88 15.22
N LEU A 12 13.18 2.25 15.82
CA LEU A 12 12.99 1.12 16.74
C LEU A 12 12.20 1.51 18.00
N ASP A 13 12.43 2.70 18.56
CA ASP A 13 11.61 3.22 19.67
C ASP A 13 10.14 3.33 19.26
N SER A 14 9.87 3.86 18.07
CA SER A 14 8.50 3.97 17.53
C SER A 14 7.87 2.60 17.30
N PHE A 15 8.65 1.63 16.82
CA PHE A 15 8.17 0.27 16.61
C PHE A 15 7.82 -0.43 17.93
N ASN A 16 8.72 -0.37 18.91
CA ASN A 16 8.48 -0.96 20.23
C ASN A 16 7.27 -0.31 20.94
N GLU A 17 7.12 1.01 20.82
CA GLU A 17 5.93 1.71 21.34
C GLU A 17 4.65 1.28 20.61
N ALA A 18 4.70 1.04 19.30
CA ALA A 18 3.56 0.53 18.54
C ALA A 18 3.10 -0.84 19.08
N LEU A 19 4.04 -1.76 19.32
CA LEU A 19 3.75 -3.09 19.88
C LEU A 19 3.21 -3.01 21.31
N ALA A 20 3.78 -2.16 22.17
CA ALA A 20 3.30 -1.96 23.53
C ALA A 20 1.87 -1.39 23.57
N LYS A 21 1.56 -0.44 22.67
CA LYS A 21 0.21 0.12 22.53
C LYS A 21 -0.77 -0.90 21.97
N PHE A 22 -0.33 -1.76 21.07
CA PHE A 22 -1.15 -2.85 20.57
C PHE A 22 -1.53 -3.83 21.70
N GLU A 23 -0.55 -4.25 22.50
CA GLU A 23 -0.77 -5.13 23.65
C GLU A 23 -1.73 -4.52 24.69
N GLN A 24 -1.62 -3.23 24.97
CA GLN A 24 -2.58 -2.51 25.82
C GLN A 24 -4.00 -2.56 25.23
N GLY A 25 -4.13 -2.46 23.90
CA GLY A 25 -5.40 -2.62 23.19
C GLY A 25 -6.01 -4.01 23.37
N GLU A 26 -5.21 -5.07 23.23
CA GLU A 26 -5.62 -6.47 23.43
C GLU A 26 -6.05 -6.74 24.88
N ASN A 27 -5.41 -6.07 25.85
CA ASN A 27 -5.78 -6.12 27.26
C ASN A 27 -7.06 -5.33 27.62
N GLY A 28 -7.79 -4.83 26.61
CA GLY A 28 -9.11 -4.22 26.77
C GLY A 28 -9.13 -2.68 26.70
N GLU A 29 -7.97 -2.05 26.61
CA GLU A 29 -7.87 -0.59 26.49
C GLU A 29 -7.93 -0.16 25.00
N LEU A 30 -9.11 -0.32 24.39
CA LEU A 30 -9.34 -0.17 22.94
C LEU A 30 -8.80 1.13 22.31
N ARG A 31 -8.63 2.20 23.09
CA ARG A 31 -8.06 3.47 22.60
C ARG A 31 -6.60 3.34 22.21
N HIS A 32 -5.87 2.36 22.73
CA HIS A 32 -4.46 2.17 22.42
C HIS A 32 -4.19 1.64 21.01
N TYR A 33 -5.17 0.96 20.39
CA TYR A 33 -5.05 0.53 18.99
C TYR A 33 -4.77 1.65 18.01
N LYS A 34 -5.39 2.83 18.18
CA LYS A 34 -5.10 3.96 17.31
C LYS A 34 -3.65 4.42 17.44
N PHE A 35 -3.11 4.41 18.66
CA PHE A 35 -1.73 4.81 18.92
C PHE A 35 -0.74 3.78 18.36
N ALA A 36 -1.07 2.49 18.40
CA ALA A 36 -0.29 1.45 17.74
C ALA A 36 -0.13 1.75 16.25
N ILE A 37 -1.22 2.06 15.55
CA ILE A 37 -1.19 2.41 14.11
C ILE A 37 -0.39 3.69 13.86
N LEU A 38 -0.56 4.73 14.69
CA LEU A 38 0.18 5.99 14.54
C LEU A 38 1.69 5.81 14.73
N HIS A 39 2.11 5.06 15.76
CA HIS A 39 3.51 4.76 16.02
C HIS A 39 4.13 3.89 14.93
N LEU A 40 3.37 2.93 14.39
CA LEU A 40 3.82 2.09 13.27
C LEU A 40 3.96 2.91 11.97
N SER A 41 3.06 3.86 11.73
CA SER A 41 3.16 4.81 10.61
C SER A 41 4.43 5.66 10.70
N HIS A 42 4.76 6.12 11.91
CA HIS A 42 5.99 6.87 12.15
C HIS A 42 7.23 6.00 11.97
N PHE A 43 7.23 4.77 12.48
CA PHE A 43 8.30 3.79 12.27
C PHE A 43 8.57 3.57 10.77
N LEU A 44 7.54 3.32 9.98
CA LEU A 44 7.65 3.09 8.54
C LEU A 44 8.23 4.31 7.80
N GLU A 45 7.81 5.52 8.17
CA GLU A 45 8.41 6.75 7.64
C GLU A 45 9.91 6.84 7.94
N LEU A 46 10.32 6.48 9.16
CA LEU A 46 11.73 6.50 9.55
C LEU A 46 12.55 5.40 8.85
N VAL A 47 11.98 4.21 8.61
CA VAL A 47 12.64 3.13 7.84
C VAL A 47 12.89 3.57 6.40
N LEU A 48 11.91 4.18 5.74
CA LEU A 48 12.08 4.70 4.38
C LEU A 48 13.14 5.82 4.33
N LYS A 49 13.18 6.69 5.34
CA LYS A 49 14.23 7.70 5.48
C LYS A 49 15.60 7.08 5.73
N LEU A 50 15.66 6.01 6.52
CA LEU A 50 16.89 5.27 6.81
C LEU A 50 17.46 4.67 5.52
N TYR A 51 16.59 4.12 4.66
CA TYR A 51 16.99 3.68 3.33
C TYR A 51 17.63 4.81 2.51
N VAL A 52 16.96 5.95 2.38
CA VAL A 52 17.54 7.09 1.61
C VAL A 52 18.87 7.56 2.21
N ALA A 53 18.98 7.56 3.54
CA ALA A 53 20.21 7.90 4.25
C ALA A 53 21.33 6.85 4.09
N SER A 54 21.00 5.59 3.82
CA SER A 54 21.99 4.53 3.56
C SER A 54 22.62 4.66 2.17
N VAL A 55 21.86 5.18 1.20
CA VAL A 55 22.37 5.57 -0.13
C VAL A 55 23.31 6.77 -0.01
N ASP A 56 22.85 7.84 0.65
CA ASP A 56 23.68 9.01 0.98
C ASP A 56 23.11 9.73 2.19
N LYS A 57 23.96 9.95 3.20
CA LYS A 57 23.56 10.58 4.48
C LYS A 57 22.95 11.96 4.30
N ASN A 58 23.26 12.68 3.22
CA ASN A 58 22.73 14.02 2.98
C ASN A 58 21.39 14.01 2.24
N LEU A 59 21.03 12.93 1.54
CA LEU A 59 19.79 12.87 0.73
C LEU A 59 18.53 12.87 1.58
N VAL A 60 18.62 12.44 2.84
CA VAL A 60 17.50 12.52 3.80
C VAL A 60 17.04 13.96 4.05
N PHE A 61 17.86 14.96 3.75
CA PHE A 61 17.52 16.37 3.91
C PHE A 61 16.85 16.93 2.65
N SER A 62 15.70 17.58 2.81
CA SER A 62 14.86 17.97 1.66
C SER A 62 15.53 18.99 0.74
N LYS A 63 16.55 19.75 1.20
CA LYS A 63 17.31 20.65 0.33
C LYS A 63 18.21 19.89 -0.65
N CYS A 64 18.85 18.81 -0.21
CA CYS A 64 19.66 17.93 -1.05
C CYS A 64 18.77 17.13 -2.00
N TYR A 65 17.70 16.53 -1.48
CA TYR A 65 16.70 15.82 -2.28
C TYR A 65 16.14 16.68 -3.41
N LYS A 66 15.69 17.91 -3.10
CA LYS A 66 15.16 18.85 -4.11
C LYS A 66 16.19 19.23 -5.17
N HIS A 67 17.49 19.15 -4.88
CA HIS A 67 18.53 19.36 -5.88
C HIS A 67 18.56 18.19 -6.88
N VAL A 68 18.50 16.96 -6.38
CA VAL A 68 18.37 15.75 -7.22
C VAL A 68 17.07 15.78 -8.02
N GLU A 69 15.95 16.12 -7.39
CA GLU A 69 14.64 16.22 -8.03
C GLU A 69 14.64 17.23 -9.20
N LYS A 70 15.27 18.39 -9.01
CA LYS A 70 15.45 19.39 -10.07
C LYS A 70 16.28 18.86 -11.23
N ARG A 71 17.33 18.08 -10.93
CA ARG A 71 18.18 17.45 -11.94
C ARG A 71 17.39 16.41 -12.74
N ALA A 72 16.65 15.54 -12.04
CA ALA A 72 15.78 14.53 -12.61
C ALA A 72 14.76 15.14 -13.58
N LYS A 73 14.05 16.18 -13.15
CA LYS A 73 13.09 16.92 -13.98
C LYS A 73 13.72 17.61 -15.19
N LYS A 74 14.92 18.18 -15.02
CA LYS A 74 15.63 18.88 -16.11
C LYS A 74 16.08 17.93 -17.22
N GLU A 75 16.49 16.71 -16.87
CA GLU A 75 17.00 15.72 -17.82
C GLU A 75 15.98 14.64 -18.19
N SER A 76 14.76 14.70 -17.65
CA SER A 76 13.72 13.68 -17.84
C SER A 76 14.20 12.26 -17.51
N ILE A 77 14.91 12.12 -16.40
CA ILE A 77 15.44 10.86 -15.85
C ILE A 77 14.86 10.61 -14.46
N ASN A 78 15.01 9.39 -13.94
CA ASN A 78 14.55 9.07 -12.58
C ASN A 78 15.49 9.66 -11.49
N LEU A 79 15.04 9.66 -10.24
CA LEU A 79 15.76 10.26 -9.11
C LEU A 79 17.11 9.59 -8.86
N HIS A 80 17.15 8.25 -8.92
CA HIS A 80 18.38 7.49 -8.71
C HIS A 80 19.44 7.80 -9.78
N GLN A 81 19.04 7.89 -11.05
CA GLN A 81 19.92 8.27 -12.17
C GLN A 81 20.44 9.70 -12.01
N ALA A 82 19.57 10.64 -11.62
CA ALA A 82 19.97 12.02 -11.37
C ALA A 82 20.98 12.12 -10.21
N TYR A 83 20.77 11.36 -9.14
CA TYR A 83 21.72 11.24 -8.04
C TYR A 83 23.07 10.69 -8.51
N GLN A 84 23.08 9.57 -9.23
CA GLN A 84 24.31 8.97 -9.76
C GLN A 84 25.10 9.93 -10.66
N LEU A 85 24.43 10.74 -11.49
CA LEU A 85 25.09 11.74 -12.32
C LEU A 85 25.76 12.82 -11.48
N LEU A 86 25.06 13.36 -10.46
CA LEU A 86 25.63 14.35 -9.54
C LEU A 86 26.85 13.79 -8.80
N CYS A 87 26.81 12.52 -8.38
CA CYS A 87 27.96 11.85 -7.78
C CYS A 87 29.14 11.72 -8.75
N LYS A 88 28.89 11.36 -10.02
CA LYS A 88 29.93 11.28 -11.06
C LYS A 88 30.55 12.65 -11.37
N GLU A 89 29.77 13.72 -11.23
CA GLU A 89 30.22 15.11 -11.36
C GLU A 89 30.99 15.61 -10.12
N GLY A 90 31.03 14.81 -9.03
CA GLY A 90 31.69 15.19 -7.78
C GLY A 90 30.94 16.25 -6.98
N PHE A 91 29.61 16.32 -7.12
CA PHE A 91 28.78 17.29 -6.42
C PHE A 91 28.79 17.03 -4.89
N ASP A 92 29.09 18.06 -4.11
CA ASP A 92 29.08 17.99 -2.64
C ASP A 92 27.71 18.43 -2.08
N PHE A 93 26.88 17.45 -1.70
CA PHE A 93 25.59 17.71 -1.06
C PHE A 93 25.73 18.38 0.32
N GLY A 94 26.81 18.13 1.06
CA GLY A 94 27.03 18.71 2.39
C GLY A 94 27.14 20.24 2.33
N SER A 95 27.69 20.77 1.23
CA SER A 95 27.78 22.21 0.99
C SER A 95 26.41 22.93 1.00
N LEU A 96 25.32 22.23 0.62
CA LEU A 96 23.97 22.78 0.64
C LEU A 96 23.43 22.98 2.06
N LEU A 97 23.98 22.26 3.04
CA LEU A 97 23.52 22.20 4.42
C LEU A 97 24.38 23.04 5.38
N ALA A 98 25.59 23.44 4.97
CA ALA A 98 26.58 24.10 5.83
C ALA A 98 26.09 25.36 6.59
N SER A 99 25.06 26.04 6.08
CA SER A 99 24.45 27.23 6.69
C SER A 99 23.13 26.98 7.42
N ILE A 100 22.71 25.72 7.56
CA ILE A 100 21.41 25.33 8.12
C ILE A 100 21.65 24.49 9.39
N PRO A 101 21.38 25.04 10.59
CA PRO A 101 21.65 24.32 11.84
C PRO A 101 20.72 23.11 12.05
N HIS A 102 19.47 23.18 11.58
CA HIS A 102 18.48 22.11 11.69
C HIS A 102 17.77 21.92 10.35
N PRO A 103 18.39 21.19 9.39
CA PRO A 103 17.80 21.00 8.08
C PRO A 103 16.55 20.12 8.15
N HIS A 104 15.50 20.54 7.43
CA HIS A 104 14.30 19.73 7.27
C HIS A 104 14.61 18.43 6.51
N THR A 105 13.97 17.34 6.94
CA THR A 105 14.07 16.05 6.27
C THR A 105 13.04 15.94 5.15
N ILE A 106 13.20 14.92 4.31
CA ILE A 106 12.24 14.54 3.28
C ILE A 106 10.91 14.06 3.90
N THR A 107 9.84 14.07 3.11
CA THR A 107 8.56 13.47 3.51
C THR A 107 8.55 11.95 3.23
N LEU A 108 7.55 11.25 3.75
CA LEU A 108 7.26 9.85 3.42
C LEU A 108 7.18 9.64 1.90
N ASP A 109 6.43 10.49 1.20
CA ASP A 109 6.24 10.40 -0.25
C ASP A 109 7.56 10.56 -1.03
N GLN A 110 8.41 11.50 -0.60
CA GLN A 110 9.72 11.71 -1.21
C GLN A 110 10.66 10.52 -0.96
N ALA A 111 10.61 9.94 0.25
CA ALA A 111 11.39 8.74 0.54
C ALA A 111 10.91 7.55 -0.30
N LEU A 112 9.60 7.36 -0.44
CA LEU A 112 9.01 6.31 -1.27
C LEU A 112 9.32 6.51 -2.76
N GLU A 113 9.19 7.73 -3.29
CA GLU A 113 9.48 8.06 -4.70
C GLU A 113 10.94 7.73 -5.06
N PHE A 114 11.88 7.99 -4.16
CA PHE A 114 13.27 7.59 -4.35
C PHE A 114 13.45 6.08 -4.30
N SER A 115 12.85 5.41 -3.31
CA SER A 115 12.96 3.95 -3.12
C SER A 115 12.40 3.16 -4.31
N LYS A 116 11.32 3.66 -4.93
CA LYS A 116 10.72 3.12 -6.17
C LYS A 116 11.66 3.09 -7.37
N CYS A 117 12.74 3.88 -7.37
CA CYS A 117 13.69 3.90 -8.47
C CYS A 117 14.65 2.70 -8.46
N GLU A 118 14.68 1.93 -7.37
CA GLU A 118 15.60 0.81 -7.19
C GLU A 118 15.16 -0.44 -7.92
N LYS A 119 16.11 -1.04 -8.65
CA LYS A 119 15.89 -2.24 -9.44
C LYS A 119 17.00 -3.25 -9.19
N CYS A 120 16.64 -4.52 -9.21
CA CYS A 120 17.62 -5.60 -9.22
C CYS A 120 18.51 -5.51 -10.47
N GLY A 121 19.82 -5.37 -10.29
CA GLY A 121 20.78 -5.28 -11.40
C GLY A 121 20.87 -6.56 -12.26
N VAL A 122 20.30 -7.68 -11.82
CA VAL A 122 20.29 -8.96 -12.55
C VAL A 122 18.96 -9.20 -13.25
N THR A 123 17.84 -9.06 -12.54
CA THR A 123 16.51 -9.39 -13.08
C THR A 123 15.77 -8.17 -13.65
N GLY A 124 16.19 -6.96 -13.29
CA GLY A 124 15.51 -5.71 -13.68
C GLY A 124 14.19 -5.46 -12.93
N VAL A 125 13.81 -6.34 -12.02
CA VAL A 125 12.60 -6.23 -11.18
C VAL A 125 12.77 -5.10 -10.17
N ASP A 126 11.71 -4.35 -9.93
CA ASP A 126 11.68 -3.29 -8.92
C ASP A 126 11.80 -3.89 -7.52
N PHE A 127 12.68 -3.33 -6.69
CA PHE A 127 12.83 -3.78 -5.29
C PHE A 127 11.68 -3.33 -4.40
N VAL A 128 11.02 -2.24 -4.78
CA VAL A 128 9.80 -1.77 -4.15
C VAL A 128 8.66 -2.07 -5.12
N ASP A 129 7.87 -3.08 -4.78
CA ASP A 129 6.74 -3.49 -5.61
C ASP A 129 5.52 -2.58 -5.43
N VAL A 130 4.51 -2.82 -6.27
CA VAL A 130 3.25 -2.07 -6.27
C VAL A 130 2.47 -2.32 -4.98
N ASP A 131 2.54 -3.52 -4.42
CA ASP A 131 1.79 -3.89 -3.22
C ASP A 131 2.29 -3.12 -1.99
N PHE A 132 3.61 -3.05 -1.79
CA PHE A 132 4.20 -2.20 -0.75
C PHE A 132 3.82 -0.73 -0.94
N CYS A 133 3.80 -0.23 -2.19
CA CYS A 133 3.38 1.13 -2.46
C CYS A 133 1.91 1.38 -2.07
N ASN A 134 1.04 0.42 -2.36
CA ASN A 134 -0.37 0.45 -1.99
C ASN A 134 -0.52 0.40 -0.46
N ASP A 135 0.30 -0.40 0.24
CA ASP A 135 0.35 -0.43 1.71
C ASP A 135 0.69 0.94 2.31
N ILE A 136 1.67 1.66 1.73
CA ILE A 136 2.03 3.02 2.20
C ILE A 136 0.87 4.01 2.01
N GLU A 137 0.25 4.03 0.82
CA GLU A 137 -0.86 4.94 0.54
C GLU A 137 -2.08 4.63 1.41
N TRP A 138 -2.40 3.36 1.57
CA TRP A 138 -3.44 2.90 2.47
C TRP A 138 -3.16 3.33 3.93
N LEU A 139 -1.93 3.17 4.41
CA LEU A 139 -1.55 3.60 5.76
C LEU A 139 -1.66 5.12 5.94
N LYS A 140 -1.29 5.91 4.92
CA LYS A 140 -1.48 7.37 4.94
C LYS A 140 -2.95 7.72 5.09
N GLY A 141 -3.83 7.06 4.33
CA GLY A 141 -5.28 7.21 4.44
C GLY A 141 -5.78 6.85 5.84
N LEU A 142 -5.32 5.72 6.38
CA LEU A 142 -5.67 5.25 7.72
C LEU A 142 -5.23 6.22 8.82
N ARG A 143 -3.99 6.73 8.76
CA ARG A 143 -3.48 7.74 9.68
C ARG A 143 -4.32 9.01 9.65
N ASN A 144 -4.63 9.50 8.45
CA ASN A 144 -5.44 10.71 8.23
C ASN A 144 -6.86 10.52 8.82
N ASN A 145 -7.46 9.34 8.64
CA ASN A 145 -8.74 8.97 9.23
C ASN A 145 -8.71 8.95 10.76
N ILE A 146 -7.64 8.42 11.36
CA ILE A 146 -7.44 8.40 12.82
C ILE A 146 -7.27 9.82 13.40
N GLU A 147 -6.52 10.68 12.71
CA GLU A 147 -6.13 12.01 13.20
C GLU A 147 -7.23 13.06 13.01
N HIS A 148 -7.99 12.98 11.91
CA HIS A 148 -8.86 14.08 11.48
C HIS A 148 -10.35 13.76 11.42
N TYR A 149 -10.74 12.48 11.51
CA TYR A 149 -12.13 12.05 11.34
C TYR A 149 -12.64 11.20 12.50
N GLN A 150 -13.95 10.93 12.50
CA GLN A 150 -14.54 9.94 13.41
C GLN A 150 -14.10 8.55 12.96
N PHE A 151 -13.16 7.97 13.69
CA PHE A 151 -12.57 6.68 13.37
C PHE A 151 -13.26 5.53 14.11
N ARG A 152 -13.51 4.43 13.40
CA ARG A 152 -13.95 3.15 13.96
C ARG A 152 -13.20 2.03 13.25
N LEU A 153 -12.55 1.19 14.03
CA LEU A 153 -11.88 -0.01 13.52
C LEU A 153 -12.04 -1.13 14.56
N PRO A 154 -12.67 -2.26 14.21
CA PRO A 154 -12.75 -3.41 15.09
C PRO A 154 -11.35 -3.94 15.47
N PRO A 155 -11.16 -4.50 16.66
CA PRO A 155 -9.87 -5.05 17.09
C PRO A 155 -9.25 -6.03 16.08
N LYS A 156 -10.08 -6.91 15.50
CA LYS A 156 -9.64 -7.85 14.45
C LYS A 156 -8.99 -7.13 13.25
N GLU A 157 -9.59 -6.04 12.78
CA GLU A 157 -9.05 -5.27 11.66
C GLU A 157 -7.78 -4.53 12.05
N VAL A 158 -7.64 -4.08 13.30
CA VAL A 158 -6.37 -3.52 13.80
C VAL A 158 -5.25 -4.57 13.76
N ARG A 159 -5.52 -5.79 14.21
CA ARG A 159 -4.53 -6.88 14.17
C ARG A 159 -4.05 -7.17 12.75
N LEU A 160 -5.00 -7.33 11.82
CA LEU A 160 -4.71 -7.56 10.41
C LEU A 160 -3.93 -6.40 9.81
N CYS A 161 -4.30 -5.16 10.14
CA CYS A 161 -3.63 -3.96 9.69
C CYS A 161 -2.16 -3.93 10.12
N ILE A 162 -1.91 -4.16 11.41
CA ILE A 162 -0.55 -4.11 11.95
C ILE A 162 0.26 -5.29 11.40
N GLY A 163 -0.30 -6.50 11.32
CA GLY A 163 0.38 -7.67 10.78
C GLY A 163 0.83 -7.48 9.32
N ARG A 164 -0.04 -6.91 8.46
CA ARG A 164 0.29 -6.53 7.07
C ARG A 164 1.51 -5.61 7.02
N LEU A 165 1.48 -4.53 7.81
CA LEU A 165 2.54 -3.51 7.82
C LEU A 165 3.86 -4.03 8.40
N VAL A 166 3.79 -4.82 9.48
CA VAL A 166 4.96 -5.47 10.07
C VAL A 166 5.66 -6.36 9.04
N ARG A 167 4.90 -7.16 8.29
CA ARG A 167 5.44 -8.02 7.23
C ARG A 167 6.05 -7.21 6.10
N GLY A 168 5.34 -6.21 5.58
CA GLY A 168 5.85 -5.35 4.51
C GLY A 168 7.14 -4.63 4.90
N VAL A 169 7.24 -4.16 6.15
CA VAL A 169 8.47 -3.54 6.65
C VAL A 169 9.59 -4.56 6.86
N ALA A 170 9.31 -5.73 7.41
CA ALA A 170 10.30 -6.78 7.59
C ALA A 170 10.95 -7.16 6.24
N GLU A 171 10.13 -7.34 5.21
CA GLU A 171 10.58 -7.60 3.85
C GLU A 171 11.40 -6.44 3.28
N PHE A 172 10.92 -5.19 3.41
CA PHE A 172 11.63 -4.00 2.94
C PHE A 172 13.02 -3.86 3.61
N VAL A 173 13.08 -4.04 4.93
CA VAL A 173 14.32 -3.93 5.72
C VAL A 173 15.32 -5.01 5.31
N ASP A 174 14.87 -6.22 5.00
CA ASP A 174 15.71 -7.33 4.53
C ASP A 174 16.22 -7.09 3.09
N ILE A 175 15.33 -6.70 2.16
CA ILE A 175 15.66 -6.37 0.76
C ILE A 175 16.79 -5.34 0.68
N PHE A 176 16.73 -4.30 1.52
CA PHE A 176 17.73 -3.23 1.56
C PHE A 176 18.84 -3.46 2.60
N SER A 177 18.81 -4.59 3.31
CA SER A 177 19.78 -4.98 4.35
C SER A 177 20.05 -3.85 5.36
N LEU A 178 18.99 -3.18 5.82
CA LEU A 178 19.11 -1.99 6.69
C LEU A 178 19.50 -2.38 8.12
N PHE A 179 18.85 -3.40 8.66
CA PHE A 179 19.10 -4.01 9.97
C PHE A 179 18.29 -5.31 10.08
N ASP A 180 18.49 -6.08 11.15
CA ASP A 180 17.69 -7.28 11.42
C ASP A 180 16.55 -6.90 12.38
N LEU A 181 15.33 -6.77 11.85
CA LEU A 181 14.17 -6.32 12.63
C LEU A 181 13.87 -7.25 13.81
N GLU A 182 13.97 -8.57 13.62
CA GLU A 182 13.67 -9.56 14.67
C GLU A 182 14.64 -9.46 15.84
N SER A 183 15.93 -9.22 15.54
CA SER A 183 16.96 -9.07 16.57
C SER A 183 16.82 -7.78 17.40
N GLU A 184 16.13 -6.78 16.86
CA GLU A 184 15.99 -5.43 17.44
C GLU A 184 14.66 -5.27 18.19
N VAL A 185 13.71 -6.21 18.05
CA VAL A 185 12.48 -6.22 18.85
C VAL A 185 12.84 -6.52 20.31
N GLY A 186 12.39 -5.66 21.22
CA GLY A 186 12.58 -5.88 22.65
C GLY A 186 11.99 -7.22 23.09
N LYS A 187 12.67 -7.92 24.03
CA LYS A 187 12.22 -9.23 24.55
C LYS A 187 10.79 -9.22 25.08
N GLU A 188 10.33 -8.09 25.60
CA GLU A 188 8.97 -7.92 26.12
C GLU A 188 7.93 -7.96 24.99
N SER A 189 8.23 -7.33 23.85
CA SER A 189 7.30 -7.17 22.71
C SER A 189 7.47 -8.25 21.62
N TYR A 190 8.48 -9.12 21.72
CA TYR A 190 8.76 -10.14 20.69
C TYR A 190 7.59 -11.08 20.46
N HIS A 191 6.90 -11.50 21.52
CA HIS A 191 5.74 -12.38 21.40
C HIS A 191 4.58 -11.73 20.62
N VAL A 192 4.40 -10.42 20.75
CA VAL A 192 3.39 -9.64 20.01
C VAL A 192 3.77 -9.58 18.53
N PHE A 193 5.05 -9.31 18.26
CA PHE A 193 5.60 -9.31 16.90
C PHE A 193 5.40 -10.65 16.19
N GLU A 194 5.75 -11.76 16.84
CA GLU A 194 5.61 -13.13 16.30
C GLU A 194 4.13 -13.42 15.96
N VAL A 195 3.21 -13.14 16.90
CA VAL A 195 1.77 -13.33 16.69
C VAL A 195 1.25 -12.50 15.51
N LEU A 196 1.62 -11.23 15.41
CA LEU A 196 1.16 -10.34 14.34
C LEU A 196 1.65 -10.78 12.96
N ALA A 197 2.90 -11.21 12.86
CA ALA A 197 3.49 -11.69 11.61
C ALA A 197 2.82 -12.99 11.16
N ASP A 198 2.64 -13.94 12.08
CA ASP A 198 2.08 -15.26 11.80
C ASP A 198 0.56 -15.22 11.53
N GLU A 199 -0.21 -14.47 12.33
CA GLU A 199 -1.67 -14.41 12.21
C GLU A 199 -2.09 -13.83 10.85
N TYR A 200 -1.42 -12.78 10.37
CA TYR A 200 -1.68 -12.21 9.06
C TYR A 200 -1.40 -13.22 7.94
N ALA A 201 -0.22 -13.86 7.97
CA ALA A 201 0.16 -14.85 6.96
C ALA A 201 -0.81 -16.05 6.92
N HIS A 202 -1.25 -16.49 8.10
CA HIS A 202 -2.23 -17.57 8.21
C HIS A 202 -3.58 -17.18 7.61
N LEU A 203 -4.14 -16.03 8.03
CA LEU A 203 -5.45 -15.58 7.56
C LEU A 203 -5.45 -15.28 6.07
N LEU A 204 -4.36 -14.74 5.52
CA LEU A 204 -4.24 -14.50 4.09
C LEU A 204 -4.24 -15.82 3.32
N LYS A 205 -3.46 -16.80 3.78
CA LYS A 205 -3.42 -18.13 3.16
C LYS A 205 -4.77 -18.85 3.22
N GLU A 206 -5.53 -18.68 4.30
CA GLU A 206 -6.90 -19.19 4.41
C GLU A 206 -7.81 -18.52 3.38
N ALA A 207 -7.73 -17.19 3.23
CA ALA A 207 -8.52 -16.44 2.24
C ALA A 207 -8.16 -16.80 0.79
N GLU A 208 -6.88 -16.96 0.47
CA GLU A 208 -6.41 -17.44 -0.84
C GLU A 208 -6.91 -18.86 -1.13
N ARG A 209 -6.91 -19.73 -0.11
CA ARG A 209 -7.43 -21.08 -0.23
C ARG A 209 -8.94 -21.08 -0.48
N GLU A 210 -9.70 -20.20 0.17
CA GLU A 210 -11.14 -20.04 -0.08
C GLU A 210 -11.41 -19.63 -1.54
N VAL A 211 -10.58 -18.74 -2.10
CA VAL A 211 -10.66 -18.36 -3.54
C VAL A 211 -10.50 -19.58 -4.44
N VAL A 212 -9.50 -20.43 -4.16
CA VAL A 212 -9.26 -21.66 -4.93
C VAL A 212 -10.41 -22.65 -4.77
N GLU A 213 -10.89 -22.87 -3.55
CA GLU A 213 -11.99 -23.79 -3.25
C GLU A 213 -13.29 -23.35 -3.95
N LYS A 214 -13.67 -22.07 -3.85
CA LYS A 214 -14.85 -21.53 -4.55
C LYS A 214 -14.71 -21.59 -6.07
N LYS A 215 -13.51 -21.37 -6.62
CA LYS A 215 -13.25 -21.58 -8.04
C LYS A 215 -13.54 -23.02 -8.43
N GLU A 216 -12.95 -23.98 -7.72
CA GLU A 216 -13.15 -25.42 -7.99
C GLU A 216 -14.61 -25.84 -7.86
N GLU A 217 -15.35 -25.30 -6.89
CA GLU A 217 -16.78 -25.52 -6.72
C GLU A 217 -17.60 -24.97 -7.87
N THR A 218 -17.29 -23.75 -8.33
CA THR A 218 -17.99 -23.08 -9.43
C THR A 218 -17.84 -23.84 -10.75
N TYR A 219 -16.65 -24.39 -11.02
CA TYR A 219 -16.39 -25.20 -12.21
C TYR A 219 -16.78 -26.69 -12.05
N ARG A 220 -17.19 -27.12 -10.85
CA ARG A 220 -17.45 -28.54 -10.56
C ARG A 220 -18.59 -29.07 -11.43
N GLY A 221 -18.30 -30.13 -12.20
CA GLY A 221 -19.29 -30.78 -13.07
C GLY A 221 -19.59 -30.03 -14.37
N VAL A 222 -18.95 -28.87 -14.61
CA VAL A 222 -19.09 -28.12 -15.85
C VAL A 222 -18.09 -28.63 -16.87
N ARG A 223 -18.54 -28.83 -18.12
CA ARG A 223 -17.65 -29.24 -19.20
C ARG A 223 -16.80 -28.04 -19.65
N PRO A 224 -15.51 -28.21 -19.99
CA PRO A 224 -14.64 -27.10 -20.38
C PRO A 224 -15.22 -26.16 -21.44
N LYS A 225 -15.96 -26.70 -22.43
CA LYS A 225 -16.63 -25.92 -23.47
C LYS A 225 -17.73 -24.95 -22.98
N HIS A 226 -18.19 -25.10 -21.74
CA HIS A 226 -19.20 -24.24 -21.13
C HIS A 226 -18.59 -23.27 -20.10
N TYR A 227 -17.26 -23.28 -19.90
CA TYR A 227 -16.60 -22.37 -18.95
C TYR A 227 -16.80 -20.90 -19.32
N VAL A 228 -17.00 -20.60 -20.60
CA VAL A 228 -17.30 -19.24 -21.11
C VAL A 228 -18.61 -18.66 -20.56
N PHE A 229 -19.50 -19.49 -20.02
CA PHE A 229 -20.77 -19.05 -19.43
C PHE A 229 -20.70 -18.89 -17.91
N ILE A 230 -19.53 -19.11 -17.31
CA ILE A 230 -19.30 -18.93 -15.87
C ILE A 230 -18.64 -17.57 -15.69
N GLU A 231 -19.27 -16.73 -14.89
CA GLU A 231 -18.69 -15.48 -14.42
C GLU A 231 -17.75 -15.78 -13.25
N TRP A 232 -16.45 -15.78 -13.54
CA TRP A 232 -15.41 -15.96 -12.53
C TRP A 232 -14.22 -15.06 -12.84
N ASN A 233 -14.18 -13.91 -12.19
CA ASN A 233 -13.05 -12.99 -12.20
C ASN A 233 -12.49 -12.87 -10.78
N VAL A 234 -11.17 -12.79 -10.67
CA VAL A 234 -10.49 -12.51 -9.39
C VAL A 234 -9.87 -11.13 -9.53
N TYR A 235 -10.32 -10.20 -8.70
CA TYR A 235 -9.82 -8.83 -8.69
C TYR A 235 -8.92 -8.58 -7.49
N GLN A 236 -8.03 -7.60 -7.59
CA GLN A 236 -7.28 -7.11 -6.44
C GLN A 236 -8.23 -6.29 -5.57
N CYS A 237 -8.32 -6.63 -4.28
CA CYS A 237 -9.18 -5.89 -3.37
C CYS A 237 -8.53 -4.53 -3.04
N PRO A 238 -9.20 -3.38 -3.24
CA PRO A 238 -8.61 -2.07 -2.99
C PRO A 238 -8.28 -1.82 -1.51
N GLU A 239 -9.01 -2.47 -0.59
CA GLU A 239 -8.80 -2.31 0.85
C GLU A 239 -7.59 -3.09 1.38
N CYS A 240 -7.42 -4.35 0.92
CA CYS A 240 -6.37 -5.24 1.45
C CYS A 240 -5.23 -5.52 0.46
N SER A 241 -5.34 -5.03 -0.78
CA SER A 241 -4.42 -5.24 -1.91
C SER A 241 -4.11 -6.71 -2.23
N ASN A 242 -4.93 -7.65 -1.74
CA ASN A 242 -4.79 -9.07 -2.07
C ASN A 242 -5.76 -9.46 -3.20
N ASN A 243 -5.37 -10.46 -3.99
CA ASN A 243 -6.18 -11.06 -5.06
C ASN A 243 -7.25 -12.01 -4.48
N THR A 244 -8.10 -11.45 -3.63
CA THR A 244 -9.09 -12.17 -2.81
C THR A 244 -10.52 -11.72 -3.08
N MET A 245 -10.74 -10.80 -4.01
CA MET A 245 -12.08 -10.34 -4.40
C MET A 245 -12.64 -11.22 -5.52
N ILE A 246 -13.72 -11.93 -5.23
CA ILE A 246 -14.33 -12.95 -6.10
C ILE A 246 -15.86 -12.81 -6.13
N PRO A 247 -16.57 -13.43 -7.09
CA PRO A 247 -18.03 -13.41 -7.12
C PRO A 247 -18.64 -13.98 -5.84
N SER A 248 -19.69 -13.33 -5.36
CA SER A 248 -20.41 -13.70 -4.14
C SER A 248 -21.88 -13.30 -4.23
N ASP A 249 -22.77 -14.28 -4.15
CA ASP A 249 -24.24 -14.05 -4.15
C ASP A 249 -24.71 -13.22 -2.93
N ASP A 250 -23.95 -13.26 -1.83
CA ASP A 250 -24.23 -12.52 -0.60
C ASP A 250 -23.71 -11.06 -0.63
N SER A 251 -23.21 -10.58 -1.77
CA SER A 251 -22.70 -9.21 -1.95
C SER A 251 -23.71 -8.32 -2.66
N SER A 252 -23.72 -7.04 -2.25
CA SER A 252 -24.50 -5.99 -2.93
C SER A 252 -23.97 -5.63 -4.32
N THR A 253 -22.68 -5.81 -4.56
CA THR A 253 -22.01 -5.55 -5.85
C THR A 253 -21.82 -6.81 -6.70
N GLY A 254 -22.18 -7.97 -6.16
CA GLY A 254 -21.91 -9.28 -6.75
C GLY A 254 -20.49 -9.80 -6.49
N TYR A 255 -19.62 -9.02 -5.84
CA TYR A 255 -18.25 -9.41 -5.49
C TYR A 255 -17.96 -9.17 -4.01
N LYS A 256 -17.16 -10.06 -3.42
CA LYS A 256 -16.75 -9.93 -2.02
C LYS A 256 -15.33 -10.42 -1.84
N CYS A 257 -14.56 -9.65 -1.09
CA CYS A 257 -13.23 -10.04 -0.64
C CYS A 257 -13.31 -11.12 0.43
N THR A 258 -12.72 -12.29 0.19
CA THR A 258 -12.66 -13.39 1.18
C THR A 258 -11.83 -13.03 2.41
N PHE A 259 -10.94 -12.04 2.32
CA PHE A 259 -10.06 -11.62 3.40
C PHE A 259 -10.64 -10.52 4.29
N CYS A 260 -10.90 -9.33 3.74
CA CYS A 260 -11.37 -8.17 4.50
C CYS A 260 -12.88 -7.90 4.39
N SER A 261 -13.63 -8.74 3.66
CA SER A 261 -15.08 -8.58 3.43
C SER A 261 -15.50 -7.32 2.67
N ASN A 262 -14.56 -6.56 2.11
CA ASN A 262 -14.88 -5.45 1.21
C ASN A 262 -15.68 -5.95 -0.01
N GLU A 263 -16.67 -5.18 -0.44
CA GLU A 263 -17.54 -5.47 -1.59
C GLU A 263 -17.34 -4.47 -2.73
N GLU A 264 -16.68 -3.33 -2.48
CA GLU A 264 -16.54 -2.24 -3.45
C GLU A 264 -15.17 -2.27 -4.13
N SER A 265 -15.15 -2.12 -5.46
CA SER A 265 -13.93 -1.93 -6.25
C SER A 265 -14.29 -1.30 -7.60
N ASP A 266 -13.50 -0.31 -8.02
CA ASP A 266 -13.66 0.36 -9.32
C ASP A 266 -13.29 -0.58 -10.50
N GLU A 267 -12.62 -1.70 -10.22
CA GLU A 267 -12.27 -2.73 -11.21
C GLU A 267 -13.42 -3.70 -11.51
N ILE A 268 -14.49 -3.71 -10.71
CA ILE A 268 -15.63 -4.61 -10.94
C ILE A 268 -16.35 -4.15 -12.21
N GLU A 269 -16.36 -5.01 -13.21
CA GLU A 269 -17.09 -4.77 -14.44
C GLU A 269 -18.60 -4.94 -14.20
N ILE A 270 -19.40 -4.00 -14.71
CA ILE A 270 -20.85 -4.09 -14.70
C ILE A 270 -21.37 -4.28 -16.14
N PRO A 271 -22.50 -4.95 -16.35
CA PRO A 271 -23.09 -5.08 -17.68
C PRO A 271 -23.74 -3.76 -18.11
N CYS A 272 -23.55 -3.39 -19.38
CA CYS A 272 -24.28 -2.27 -19.98
C CYS A 272 -25.78 -2.58 -20.04
N ASP A 273 -26.63 -1.65 -19.56
CA ASP A 273 -28.09 -1.85 -19.51
C ASP A 273 -28.74 -2.01 -20.90
N CYS A 274 -28.05 -1.57 -21.97
CA CYS A 274 -28.56 -1.65 -23.34
C CYS A 274 -28.12 -2.92 -24.08
N CYS A 275 -26.86 -3.34 -23.94
CA CYS A 275 -26.28 -4.43 -24.74
C CYS A 275 -25.65 -5.57 -23.93
N GLY A 276 -25.54 -5.43 -22.62
CA GLY A 276 -24.92 -6.42 -21.72
C GLY A 276 -23.40 -6.52 -21.82
N ALA A 277 -22.73 -5.64 -22.56
CA ALA A 277 -21.27 -5.60 -22.59
C ALA A 277 -20.71 -5.19 -21.21
N MET A 278 -19.74 -5.95 -20.71
CA MET A 278 -19.07 -5.68 -19.44
C MET A 278 -18.05 -4.55 -19.62
N ALA A 279 -18.05 -3.58 -18.71
CA ALA A 279 -17.02 -2.54 -18.59
C ALA A 279 -17.02 -2.00 -17.15
N THR A 280 -15.96 -1.31 -16.74
CA THR A 280 -15.93 -0.65 -15.42
C THR A 280 -16.86 0.56 -15.41
N VAL A 281 -17.26 1.01 -14.21
CA VAL A 281 -18.14 2.19 -14.06
C VAL A 281 -17.52 3.43 -14.69
N GLU A 282 -16.19 3.61 -14.59
CA GLU A 282 -15.47 4.75 -15.18
C GLU A 282 -15.54 4.78 -16.71
N GLU A 283 -15.65 3.62 -17.36
CA GLU A 283 -15.74 3.48 -18.81
C GLU A 283 -17.19 3.64 -19.33
N MET A 284 -18.17 3.77 -18.44
CA MET A 284 -19.58 3.88 -18.77
C MET A 284 -20.13 5.30 -18.64
N ALA A 285 -21.05 5.65 -19.54
CA ALA A 285 -21.85 6.86 -19.41
C ALA A 285 -23.03 6.59 -18.48
N THR A 286 -23.13 7.36 -17.40
CA THR A 286 -24.20 7.27 -16.41
C THR A 286 -25.34 8.26 -16.73
N TRP A 287 -26.56 7.76 -16.90
CA TRP A 287 -27.74 8.54 -17.25
C TRP A 287 -28.76 8.46 -16.13
N LYS A 288 -29.26 9.61 -15.66
CA LYS A 288 -30.35 9.67 -14.68
C LYS A 288 -31.68 9.66 -15.41
N MET A 289 -32.53 8.70 -15.09
CA MET A 289 -33.85 8.55 -15.69
C MET A 289 -34.90 9.36 -14.91
N ASP A 290 -36.02 9.67 -15.55
CA ASP A 290 -37.09 10.48 -14.96
C ASP A 290 -37.77 9.81 -13.74
N ASP A 291 -37.65 8.49 -13.61
CA ASP A 291 -38.15 7.71 -12.48
C ASP A 291 -37.15 7.62 -11.30
N GLY A 292 -35.99 8.27 -11.42
CA GLY A 292 -34.94 8.29 -10.40
C GLY A 292 -33.98 7.10 -10.48
N THR A 293 -34.16 6.19 -11.44
CA THR A 293 -33.17 5.12 -11.71
C THR A 293 -31.97 5.66 -12.48
N ILE A 294 -30.89 4.89 -12.47
CA ILE A 294 -29.64 5.19 -13.15
C ILE A 294 -29.41 4.11 -14.20
N GLU A 295 -29.13 4.51 -15.44
CA GLU A 295 -28.69 3.61 -16.50
C GLU A 295 -27.19 3.81 -16.79
N ASN A 296 -26.45 2.72 -16.90
CA ASN A 296 -25.06 2.67 -17.30
C ASN A 296 -24.95 2.15 -18.74
N ARG A 297 -24.42 3.00 -19.63
CA ARG A 297 -24.30 2.72 -21.06
C ARG A 297 -22.85 2.71 -21.49
N CYS A 298 -22.42 1.62 -22.14
CA CYS A 298 -21.07 1.51 -22.68
C CYS A 298 -20.81 2.55 -23.79
N TYR A 299 -19.54 2.74 -24.13
CA TYR A 299 -19.06 3.70 -25.15
C TYR A 299 -19.83 3.68 -26.49
N PHE A 300 -20.32 2.51 -26.92
CA PHE A 300 -21.12 2.39 -28.14
C PHE A 300 -22.60 2.75 -27.93
N CYS A 301 -23.19 2.29 -26.83
CA CYS A 301 -24.61 2.50 -26.51
C CYS A 301 -24.91 3.91 -25.99
N SER A 302 -23.90 4.63 -25.49
CA SER A 302 -24.01 6.04 -25.10
C SER A 302 -24.11 6.99 -26.30
N GLY A 303 -23.76 6.52 -27.50
CA GLY A 303 -23.65 7.33 -28.72
C GLY A 303 -22.33 8.11 -28.83
N GLN A 304 -21.44 8.02 -27.83
CA GLN A 304 -20.19 8.76 -27.79
C GLN A 304 -19.22 8.34 -28.90
N TYR A 305 -19.18 7.05 -29.23
CA TYR A 305 -18.44 6.56 -30.40
C TYR A 305 -18.80 7.26 -31.72
N TYR A 306 -20.09 7.59 -31.93
CA TYR A 306 -20.51 8.27 -33.14
C TYR A 306 -20.13 9.76 -33.10
N ALA A 307 -20.22 10.40 -31.93
CA ALA A 307 -19.78 11.78 -31.74
C ALA A 307 -18.27 11.95 -32.00
N ASP A 308 -17.44 11.07 -31.42
CA ASP A 308 -15.98 11.11 -31.56
C ASP A 308 -15.51 10.79 -32.99
N LYS A 309 -16.35 10.12 -33.80
CA LYS A 309 -16.06 9.80 -35.20
C LYS A 309 -16.44 10.89 -36.19
N ASP A 310 -17.36 11.76 -35.81
CA ASP A 310 -17.86 12.86 -36.64
C ASP A 310 -17.09 14.18 -36.39
N ASP A 311 -16.17 14.21 -35.43
CA ASP A 311 -15.14 15.24 -35.18
C ASP A 311 -13.81 14.98 -35.91
#